data_AF-A0A9E3BSG3-F1
#
_entry.id   AF-A0A9E3BSG3-F1
#
_cell.length_a   1.000
_cell.length_b   1.000
_cell.length_c   1.000
_cell.angle_alpha   90.00
_cell.angle_beta   90.00
_cell.angle_gamma   90.00
#
_symmetry.space_group_name_H-M   'P 1'
#
loop_
_entity.id
_entity.type
_entity.pdbx_description
1 polymer ?
#
loop_
_entity_poly.entity_id
_entity_poly.type
_entity_poly.pdbx_seq_one_letter_code
_entity_poly.pdbx_strand_id
1 'polypeptide(L)'
;MPAFVDELRRRAEEAARNESAYRVESRDRLAALEQARIAAYRRIELVGALSRAVGAGEERTAAVDAGVTALCDMTGWASDNEAYEEVRSRLAVVADQAWLAAQPDEVMGDVVTAFSDFEAWYAERFKAPFTSLIAREAPSFSPVVDF
;
A
#
# COMPACT_ATOMS: atom_id res chain seq x y z
N MET A 1 15.95 -30.49 -47.27
CA MET A 1 15.95 -30.93 -45.86
C MET A 1 14.85 -31.97 -45.68
N PRO A 2 15.03 -33.00 -44.83
CA PRO A 2 13.95 -33.94 -44.53
C PRO A 2 12.81 -33.27 -43.76
N ALA A 3 11.55 -33.58 -44.10
CA ALA A 3 10.36 -32.96 -43.51
C ALA A 3 10.29 -33.06 -41.97
N PHE A 4 10.82 -34.14 -41.38
CA PHE A 4 10.86 -34.29 -39.92
C PHE A 4 11.78 -33.26 -39.25
N VAL A 5 12.83 -32.79 -39.92
CA VAL A 5 13.73 -31.77 -39.36
C VAL A 5 13.08 -30.39 -39.38
N ASP A 6 12.30 -30.08 -40.42
CA ASP A 6 11.55 -28.81 -40.49
C ASP A 6 10.46 -28.75 -39.41
N GLU A 7 9.79 -29.88 -39.13
CA GLU A 7 8.85 -29.99 -38.00
C GLU A 7 9.54 -29.82 -36.63
N LEU A 8 10.72 -30.43 -36.44
CA LEU A 8 11.52 -30.23 -35.22
C LEU A 8 11.94 -28.76 -35.06
N ARG A 9 12.32 -28.09 -36.15
CA ARG A 9 12.65 -26.66 -36.13
C ARG A 9 11.44 -25.82 -35.76
N ARG A 10 10.27 -26.06 -36.35
CA ARG A 10 9.01 -25.38 -36.00
C ARG A 10 8.70 -25.51 -34.51
N ARG A 11 8.84 -26.72 -33.95
CA ARG A 11 8.65 -26.96 -32.51
C ARG A 11 9.68 -26.23 -31.65
N ALA A 12 10.94 -26.19 -32.06
CA ALA A 12 11.98 -25.45 -31.34
C ALA A 12 11.70 -23.95 -31.34
N GLU A 13 11.26 -23.38 -32.46
CA GLU A 13 10.86 -21.98 -32.56
C GLU A 13 9.60 -21.67 -31.73
N GLU A 14 8.62 -22.57 -31.69
CA GLU A 14 7.46 -22.46 -30.81
C GLU A 14 7.84 -22.49 -29.34
N ALA A 15 8.72 -23.42 -28.94
CA ALA A 15 9.23 -23.48 -27.58
C ALA A 15 9.96 -22.18 -27.19
N ALA A 16 10.81 -21.63 -28.07
CA ALA A 16 11.52 -20.37 -27.82
C ALA A 16 10.56 -19.17 -27.69
N ARG A 17 9.49 -19.13 -28.50
CA ARG A 17 8.44 -18.09 -28.38
C ARG A 17 7.67 -18.21 -27.07
N ASN A 18 7.29 -19.43 -26.67
CA ASN A 18 6.58 -19.68 -25.42
C ASN A 18 7.43 -19.30 -24.21
N GLU A 19 8.71 -19.67 -24.20
CA GLU A 19 9.64 -19.30 -23.13
C GLU A 19 9.80 -17.77 -23.04
N SER A 20 9.95 -17.09 -24.18
CA SER A 20 10.07 -15.63 -24.22
C SER A 20 8.82 -14.93 -23.68
N ALA A 21 7.63 -15.42 -24.06
CA ALA A 21 6.37 -14.91 -23.55
C ALA A 21 6.25 -15.12 -22.03
N TYR A 22 6.60 -16.32 -21.54
CA TYR A 22 6.56 -16.63 -20.12
C TYR A 22 7.55 -15.78 -19.30
N ARG A 23 8.74 -15.49 -19.82
CA ARG A 23 9.71 -14.61 -19.15
C ARG A 23 9.15 -13.19 -18.96
N VAL A 24 8.45 -12.66 -19.97
CA VAL A 24 7.79 -11.36 -19.88
C VAL A 24 6.68 -11.38 -18.83
N GLU A 25 5.78 -12.37 -18.90
CA GLU A 25 4.69 -12.53 -17.94
C GLU A 25 5.20 -12.68 -16.50
N SER A 26 6.21 -13.53 -16.30
CA SER A 26 6.80 -13.79 -14.99
C SER A 26 7.45 -12.53 -14.41
N ARG A 27 8.21 -11.79 -15.21
CA ARG A 27 8.80 -10.50 -14.79
C ARG A 27 7.71 -9.52 -14.37
N ASP A 28 6.66 -9.36 -15.17
CA ASP A 28 5.60 -8.40 -14.89
C ASP A 28 4.80 -8.82 -13.65
N ARG A 29 4.58 -10.13 -13.45
CA ARG A 29 3.93 -10.67 -12.26
C ARG A 29 4.78 -10.48 -11.00
N LEU A 30 6.09 -10.69 -11.09
CA LEU A 30 7.02 -10.48 -9.98
C LEU A 30 7.04 -9.00 -9.56
N ALA A 31 7.11 -8.09 -10.53
CA ALA A 31 7.05 -6.65 -10.27
C ALA A 31 5.73 -6.25 -9.58
N ALA A 32 4.58 -6.80 -10.03
CA ALA A 32 3.29 -6.55 -9.39
C ALA A 32 3.23 -7.05 -7.94
N LEU A 33 3.78 -8.24 -7.65
CA LEU A 33 3.87 -8.79 -6.29
C LEU A 33 4.77 -7.95 -5.40
N GLU A 34 5.89 -7.47 -5.93
CA GLU A 34 6.78 -6.58 -5.21
C GLU A 34 6.10 -5.26 -4.84
N GLN A 35 5.39 -4.61 -5.79
CA GLN A 35 4.65 -3.39 -5.51
C GLN A 35 3.54 -3.61 -4.47
N ALA A 36 2.82 -4.73 -4.54
CA ALA A 36 1.81 -5.09 -3.55
C ALA A 36 2.43 -5.26 -2.15
N ARG A 37 3.59 -5.93 -2.06
CA ARG A 37 4.34 -6.10 -0.81
C ARG A 37 4.77 -4.75 -0.23
N ILE A 38 5.37 -3.88 -1.05
CA ILE A 38 5.80 -2.53 -0.65
C ILE A 38 4.62 -1.74 -0.08
N ALA A 39 3.50 -1.71 -0.81
CA ALA A 39 2.30 -1.02 -0.36
C ALA A 39 1.79 -1.57 0.98
N ALA A 40 1.74 -2.90 1.16
CA ALA A 40 1.29 -3.51 2.41
C ALA A 40 2.14 -3.09 3.62
N TYR A 41 3.48 -3.09 3.50
CA TYR A 41 4.35 -2.63 4.59
C TYR A 41 4.17 -1.14 4.91
N ARG A 42 3.98 -0.30 3.89
CA ARG A 42 3.70 1.13 4.10
C ARG A 42 2.38 1.36 4.83
N ARG A 43 1.34 0.54 4.58
CA ARG A 43 0.09 0.58 5.35
C ARG A 43 0.33 0.25 6.83
N ILE A 44 1.13 -0.78 7.10
CA ILE A 44 1.51 -1.15 8.47
C ILE A 44 2.22 0.02 9.16
N GLU A 45 3.14 0.69 8.48
CA GLU A 45 3.84 1.85 9.01
C GLU A 45 2.89 3.01 9.33
N LEU A 46 2.00 3.38 8.39
CA LEU A 46 1.04 4.47 8.55
C LEU A 46 0.06 4.18 9.68
N VAL A 47 -0.66 3.05 9.60
CA VAL A 47 -1.68 2.69 10.60
C VAL A 47 -1.02 2.47 11.97
N GLY A 48 0.17 1.87 12.03
CA GLY A 48 0.91 1.71 13.27
C GLY A 48 1.39 3.02 13.90
N ALA A 49 1.74 4.04 13.09
CA ALA A 49 2.06 5.37 13.60
C ALA A 49 0.79 6.09 14.11
N LEU A 50 -0.29 6.04 13.34
CA LEU A 50 -1.58 6.60 13.72
C LEU A 50 -2.09 5.97 15.02
N SER A 51 -2.13 4.65 15.13
CA SER A 51 -2.61 3.96 16.34
C SER A 51 -1.79 4.31 17.58
N ARG A 52 -0.48 4.49 17.45
CA ARG A 52 0.38 4.93 18.56
C ARG A 52 0.09 6.38 18.98
N ALA A 53 -0.08 7.28 18.02
CA ALA A 53 -0.42 8.68 18.30
C ALA A 53 -1.80 8.80 18.98
N VAL A 54 -2.78 8.07 18.46
CA VAL A 54 -4.13 7.99 19.02
C VAL A 54 -4.11 7.39 20.44
N GLY A 55 -3.41 6.27 20.64
CA GLY A 55 -3.38 5.59 21.96
C GLY A 55 -2.64 6.36 23.06
N ALA A 56 -1.89 7.42 22.72
CA ALA A 56 -1.25 8.30 23.69
C ALA A 56 -2.19 9.42 24.19
N GLY A 57 -3.32 9.65 23.52
CA GLY A 57 -4.28 10.70 23.90
C GLY A 57 -5.34 10.18 24.86
N GLU A 58 -5.58 10.93 25.95
CA GLU A 58 -6.62 10.59 26.95
C GLU A 58 -8.03 10.97 26.49
N GLU A 59 -8.15 12.09 25.76
CA GLU A 59 -9.42 12.59 25.23
C GLU A 59 -9.57 12.26 23.75
N ARG A 60 -10.74 11.76 23.36
CA ARG A 60 -11.06 11.34 21.98
C ARG A 60 -10.66 12.37 20.93
N THR A 61 -11.07 13.63 21.10
CA THR A 61 -10.80 14.69 20.11
C THR A 61 -9.29 14.97 19.98
N ALA A 62 -8.57 15.03 21.09
CA ALA A 62 -7.11 15.23 21.08
C ALA A 62 -6.36 14.02 20.49
N ALA A 63 -6.82 12.80 20.80
CA ALA A 63 -6.26 11.57 20.26
C ALA A 63 -6.46 11.47 18.74
N VAL A 64 -7.65 11.79 18.24
CA VAL A 64 -7.97 11.82 16.81
C VAL A 64 -7.09 12.84 16.09
N ASP A 65 -6.98 14.07 16.61
CA ASP A 65 -6.16 15.12 16.01
C ASP A 65 -4.67 14.77 15.98
N ALA A 66 -4.17 14.13 17.04
CA ALA A 66 -2.80 13.60 17.09
C ALA A 66 -2.57 12.50 16.02
N GLY A 67 -3.52 11.59 15.84
CA GLY A 67 -3.48 10.56 14.80
C GLY A 67 -3.44 11.13 13.39
N VAL A 68 -4.29 12.13 13.10
CA VAL A 68 -4.32 12.84 11.82
C VAL A 68 -3.00 13.55 11.56
N THR A 69 -2.50 14.28 12.56
CA THR A 69 -1.25 15.03 12.46
C THR A 69 -0.06 14.09 12.18
N ALA A 70 0.01 12.94 12.85
CA ALA A 70 1.04 11.95 12.61
C ALA A 70 1.06 11.45 11.15
N LEU A 71 -0.11 11.21 10.54
CA LEU A 71 -0.17 10.80 9.13
C LEU A 71 0.19 11.94 8.18
N CYS A 72 -0.26 13.16 8.46
CA CYS A 72 0.11 14.34 7.67
C CYS A 72 1.63 14.55 7.67
N ASP A 73 2.28 14.48 8.84
CA ASP A 73 3.74 14.61 8.98
C ASP A 73 4.49 13.53 8.19
N MET A 74 4.00 12.28 8.22
CA MET A 74 4.63 11.17 7.48
C MET A 74 4.49 11.27 5.97
N THR A 75 3.45 11.96 5.49
CA THR A 75 3.09 12.00 4.07
C THR A 75 3.33 13.36 3.41
N GLY A 76 3.76 14.34 4.20
CA GLY A 76 4.02 15.71 3.73
C GLY A 76 2.76 16.52 3.44
N TRP A 77 1.59 16.06 3.87
CA TRP A 77 0.36 16.85 3.79
C TRP A 77 0.41 18.00 4.80
N ALA A 78 0.29 19.23 4.32
CA ALA A 78 0.34 20.45 5.12
C ALA A 78 -0.68 21.49 4.62
N SER A 79 -0.89 22.54 5.42
CA SER A 79 -1.92 23.57 5.17
C SER A 79 -1.70 24.41 3.91
N ASP A 80 -0.53 24.34 3.30
CA ASP A 80 -0.23 24.93 2.00
C ASP A 80 -0.80 24.11 0.83
N ASN A 81 -1.25 22.87 1.06
CA ASN A 81 -1.94 22.07 0.07
C ASN A 81 -3.42 22.46 0.00
N GLU A 82 -3.93 22.72 -1.21
CA GLU A 82 -5.32 23.14 -1.44
C GLU A 82 -6.36 22.15 -0.87
N ALA A 83 -6.06 20.85 -0.91
CA ALA A 83 -6.96 19.80 -0.42
C ALA A 83 -6.67 19.37 1.04
N TYR A 84 -5.83 20.10 1.78
CA TYR A 84 -5.37 19.70 3.11
C TYR A 84 -6.51 19.41 4.09
N GLU A 85 -7.49 20.30 4.18
CA GLU A 85 -8.65 20.12 5.07
C GLU A 85 -9.52 18.93 4.67
N GLU A 86 -9.66 18.68 3.36
CA GLU A 86 -10.38 17.52 2.84
C GLU A 86 -9.68 16.21 3.24
N VAL A 87 -8.35 16.18 3.12
CA VAL A 87 -7.53 15.03 3.53
C VAL A 87 -7.58 14.84 5.05
N ARG A 88 -7.39 15.90 5.84
CA ARG A 88 -7.50 15.84 7.32
C ARG A 88 -8.85 15.31 7.76
N SER A 89 -9.94 15.81 7.16
CA SER A 89 -11.31 15.39 7.52
C SER A 89 -11.53 13.89 7.31
N ARG A 90 -11.03 13.33 6.21
CA ARG A 90 -11.15 11.88 5.98
C ARG A 90 -10.17 11.06 6.82
N LEU A 91 -8.96 11.56 7.05
CA LEU A 91 -8.04 10.92 7.99
C LEU A 91 -8.58 10.91 9.42
N ALA A 92 -9.36 11.92 9.81
CA ALA A 92 -10.00 11.97 11.12
C ALA A 92 -10.94 10.78 11.31
N VAL A 93 -11.65 10.33 10.27
CA VAL A 93 -12.49 9.11 10.32
C VAL A 93 -11.64 7.86 10.62
N VAL A 94 -10.45 7.75 10.00
CA VAL A 94 -9.54 6.62 10.26
C VAL A 94 -9.02 6.66 11.70
N ALA A 95 -8.58 7.84 12.16
CA ALA A 95 -8.08 8.04 13.52
C ALA A 95 -9.17 7.79 14.58
N ASP A 96 -10.41 8.15 14.27
CA ASP A 96 -11.58 7.87 15.09
C ASP A 96 -11.81 6.37 15.26
N GLN A 97 -11.77 5.60 14.17
CA GLN A 97 -11.88 4.14 14.21
C GLN A 97 -10.73 3.49 14.97
N ALA A 98 -9.51 4.03 14.87
CA ALA A 98 -8.39 3.56 15.66
C ALA A 98 -8.56 3.85 17.17
N TRP A 99 -9.16 5.00 17.53
CA TRP A 99 -9.43 5.33 18.92
C TRP A 99 -10.48 4.40 19.53
N LEU A 100 -11.57 4.17 18.79
CA LEU A 100 -12.64 3.23 19.17
C LEU A 100 -12.06 1.81 19.35
N ALA A 101 -11.23 1.35 18.40
CA ALA A 101 -10.60 0.03 18.46
C ALA A 101 -9.64 -0.16 19.64
N ALA A 102 -9.14 0.93 20.22
CA ALA A 102 -8.25 0.91 21.38
C ALA A 102 -9.00 0.92 22.72
N GLN A 103 -10.32 1.17 22.73
CA GLN A 103 -11.10 1.18 23.97
C GLN A 103 -11.43 -0.24 24.44
N PRO A 104 -11.29 -0.53 25.75
CA PRO A 104 -11.49 -1.88 26.30
C PRO A 104 -12.92 -2.41 26.16
N ASP A 105 -13.92 -1.52 26.10
CA ASP A 105 -15.34 -1.86 26.07
C ASP A 105 -16.01 -1.62 24.70
N GLU A 106 -15.28 -1.06 23.72
CA GLU A 106 -15.82 -0.75 22.39
C GLU A 106 -15.17 -1.65 21.33
N VAL A 107 -15.81 -2.78 21.04
CA VAL A 107 -15.33 -3.77 20.03
C VAL A 107 -15.61 -3.30 18.58
N MET A 108 -15.92 -2.02 18.36
CA MET A 108 -16.53 -1.56 17.11
C MET A 108 -15.61 -0.83 16.14
N GLY A 109 -14.41 -0.41 16.54
CA GLY A 109 -13.51 0.31 15.64
C GLY A 109 -12.96 -0.61 14.53
N ASP A 110 -13.21 -0.26 13.26
CA ASP A 110 -12.61 -0.95 12.11
C ASP A 110 -11.66 -0.01 11.34
N VAL A 111 -10.47 0.17 11.91
CA VAL A 111 -9.41 1.00 11.31
C VAL A 111 -8.98 0.49 9.93
N VAL A 112 -9.04 -0.83 9.69
CA VAL A 112 -8.57 -1.45 8.45
C VAL A 112 -9.51 -1.10 7.30
N THR A 113 -10.82 -1.24 7.51
CA THR A 113 -11.82 -0.85 6.51
C THR A 113 -11.82 0.67 6.30
N ALA A 114 -11.81 1.47 7.36
CA ALA A 114 -11.79 2.93 7.24
C ALA A 114 -10.55 3.45 6.49
N PHE A 115 -9.37 2.86 6.74
CA PHE A 115 -8.17 3.23 6.01
C PHE A 115 -8.22 2.79 4.54
N SER A 116 -8.82 1.62 4.24
CA SER A 116 -9.02 1.16 2.87
C SER A 116 -9.96 2.06 2.08
N ASP A 117 -11.05 2.52 2.71
CA ASP A 117 -12.01 3.46 2.11
C ASP A 117 -11.35 4.82 1.84
N PHE A 118 -10.54 5.30 2.79
CA PHE A 118 -9.74 6.50 2.61
C PHE A 118 -8.77 6.37 1.42
N GLU A 119 -8.04 5.25 1.32
CA GLU A 119 -7.11 5.03 0.21
C GLU A 119 -7.82 4.95 -1.15
N ALA A 120 -9.00 4.31 -1.22
CA ALA A 120 -9.80 4.23 -2.43
C ALA A 120 -10.24 5.61 -2.89
N TRP A 121 -10.79 6.42 -1.97
CA TRP A 121 -11.13 7.81 -2.24
C TRP A 121 -9.91 8.62 -2.69
N TYR A 122 -8.77 8.49 -1.99
CA TYR A 122 -7.56 9.24 -2.29
C TYR A 122 -7.05 8.93 -3.70
N ALA A 123 -7.01 7.64 -4.07
CA ALA A 123 -6.62 7.20 -5.39
C ALA A 123 -7.56 7.72 -6.49
N GLU A 124 -8.86 7.79 -6.22
CA GLU A 124 -9.82 8.39 -7.14
C GLU A 124 -9.59 9.91 -7.30
N ARG A 125 -9.38 10.63 -6.19
CA ARG A 125 -9.26 12.08 -6.13
C ARG A 125 -7.94 12.62 -6.70
N PHE A 126 -6.84 11.93 -6.46
CA PHE A 126 -5.49 12.39 -6.80
C PHE A 126 -4.80 11.54 -7.87
N LYS A 127 -5.44 10.47 -8.35
CA LYS A 127 -4.91 9.53 -9.37
C LYS A 127 -3.57 8.90 -8.98
N ALA A 128 -3.32 8.78 -7.67
CA ALA A 128 -2.11 8.18 -7.11
C ALA A 128 -2.45 7.45 -5.79
N PRO A 129 -1.79 6.33 -5.47
CA PRO A 129 -1.96 5.69 -4.17
C PRO A 129 -1.45 6.58 -3.04
N PHE A 130 -2.16 6.65 -1.91
CA PHE A 130 -1.70 7.41 -0.74
C PHE A 130 -0.34 6.93 -0.21
N THR A 131 -0.15 5.61 -0.16
CA THR A 131 1.13 4.97 0.22
C THR A 131 2.30 5.33 -0.70
N SER A 132 2.09 5.95 -1.86
CA SER A 132 3.19 6.42 -2.69
C SER A 132 3.91 7.65 -2.11
N LEU A 133 3.27 8.37 -1.18
CA LEU A 133 3.81 9.57 -0.52
C LEU A 133 4.93 9.26 0.49
N ILE A 134 5.02 8.02 0.98
CA ILE A 134 6.09 7.65 1.90
C ILE A 134 7.39 7.47 1.10
N ALA A 135 8.33 8.39 1.34
CA ALA A 135 9.62 8.44 0.66
C ALA A 135 10.61 7.34 1.09
N ARG A 136 10.39 6.63 2.21
CA ARG A 136 11.30 5.55 2.64
C ARG A 136 11.18 4.34 1.71
N GLU A 137 12.35 3.82 1.32
CA GLU A 137 12.46 2.50 0.70
C GLU A 137 11.88 1.47 1.68
N ALA A 138 10.95 0.64 1.19
CA ALA A 138 10.50 -0.51 1.98
C ALA A 138 11.71 -1.42 2.26
N PRO A 139 11.76 -2.12 3.40
CA PRO A 139 12.86 -3.01 3.71
C PRO A 139 13.16 -3.96 2.53
N SER A 140 14.38 -3.87 2.02
CA SER A 140 14.88 -4.75 0.97
C SER A 140 14.86 -6.17 1.52
N PHE A 141 14.03 -7.03 0.95
CA PHE A 141 14.13 -8.45 1.19
C PHE A 141 15.23 -8.96 0.25
N SER A 142 16.42 -9.21 0.79
CA SER A 142 17.43 -10.00 0.09
C SER A 142 17.05 -11.47 0.26
N PRO A 143 16.64 -12.18 -0.80
CA PRO A 143 16.49 -13.63 -0.71
C PRO A 143 17.85 -14.21 -0.33
N VAL A 144 17.89 -15.08 0.66
CA VAL A 144 19.13 -15.74 1.10
C VAL A 144 19.64 -16.75 0.06
N VAL A 145 18.87 -17.02 -1.00
CA VAL A 145 19.22 -17.95 -2.07
C VAL A 145 18.75 -17.38 -3.41
N ASP A 146 19.70 -17.16 -4.32
CA ASP A 146 19.43 -17.04 -5.75
C ASP A 146 19.04 -18.43 -6.27
N PHE A 147 17.87 -18.56 -6.91
CA PHE A 147 17.44 -19.77 -7.61
C PHE A 147 17.60 -19.59 -9.12
#